data_AF-A0A520HXE0-F1
#
_entry.id   AF-A0A520HXE0-F1
#
_cell.length_a   1.000
_cell.length_b   1.000
_cell.length_c   1.000
_cell.angle_alpha   90.00
_cell.angle_beta   90.00
_cell.angle_gamma   90.00
#
_symmetry.space_group_name_H-M   'P 1'
#
loop_
_entity.id
_entity.type
_entity.pdbx_description
1 polymer ?
#
loop_
_entity_poly.entity_id
_entity_poly.type
_entity_poly.pdbx_seq_one_letter_code
_entity_poly.pdbx_strand_id
1 'polypeptide(L)'
;DINRSRYILNQEVFGDKTNQTSGVTGFGTYAKQKQSVIDQKDGRLSQVRTELEQVDNIINRRKDMEGLNSTRLFNEAQLDSLANIAGFADRNYALGQLSFNPDGSRDVDTYLAISFISFLFVLLECLPVFVKLMSDKGPYDVALQNIEAVAIHNSGKEKDHEIIVTDHTLDTLNEAEIGKKKVLIERKVRRDLDEPS
;
A
#
# COMPACT_ATOMS: atom_id res chain seq x y z
N ASP A 1 2.10 -33.35 -43.77
CA ASP A 1 1.83 -34.35 -44.82
C ASP A 1 3.07 -35.16 -45.27
N ILE A 2 4.09 -35.31 -44.41
CA ILE A 2 5.31 -36.10 -44.70
C ILE A 2 5.09 -37.59 -44.35
N ASN A 3 4.42 -37.87 -43.23
CA ASN A 3 4.08 -39.24 -42.82
C ASN A 3 3.22 -39.98 -43.85
N ARG A 4 2.26 -39.27 -44.48
CA ARG A 4 1.44 -39.81 -45.58
C ARG A 4 2.28 -40.11 -46.82
N SER A 5 3.23 -39.22 -47.16
CA SER A 5 4.14 -39.42 -48.29
C SER A 5 5.07 -40.62 -48.08
N ARG A 6 5.58 -40.81 -46.85
CA ARG A 6 6.38 -41.99 -46.44
C ARG A 6 5.56 -43.29 -46.50
N TYR A 7 4.30 -43.24 -46.08
CA TYR A 7 3.38 -44.37 -46.15
C TYR A 7 3.12 -44.81 -47.60
N ILE A 8 2.84 -43.85 -48.50
CA ILE A 8 2.64 -44.13 -49.93
C ILE A 8 3.92 -44.67 -50.59
N LEU A 9 5.09 -44.14 -50.22
CA LEU A 9 6.37 -44.65 -50.74
C LEU A 9 6.62 -46.09 -50.29
N ASN A 10 6.34 -46.42 -49.02
CA ASN A 10 6.46 -47.80 -48.53
C ASN A 10 5.52 -48.73 -49.33
N GLN A 11 4.27 -48.34 -49.56
CA GLN A 11 3.35 -49.12 -50.40
C GLN A 11 3.84 -49.32 -51.84
N GLU A 12 4.52 -48.32 -52.40
CA GLU A 12 5.14 -48.41 -53.74
C GLU A 12 6.34 -49.37 -53.76
N VAL A 13 7.16 -49.40 -52.70
CA VAL A 13 8.28 -50.34 -52.55
C VAL A 13 7.79 -51.79 -52.38
N PHE A 14 6.71 -51.99 -51.62
CA PHE A 14 6.12 -53.31 -51.39
C PHE A 14 5.19 -53.78 -52.53
N GLY A 15 4.87 -52.91 -53.50
CA GLY A 15 4.13 -53.28 -54.72
C GLY A 15 2.61 -53.36 -54.59
N ASP A 16 2.03 -52.77 -53.54
CA ASP A 16 0.57 -52.74 -53.36
C ASP A 16 -0.09 -51.84 -54.39
N LYS A 17 -1.11 -52.35 -55.10
CA LYS A 17 -1.87 -51.61 -56.12
C LYS A 17 -2.93 -50.73 -55.46
N THR A 18 -2.69 -49.43 -55.44
CA THR A 18 -3.67 -48.40 -55.03
C THR A 18 -3.77 -47.33 -56.11
N ASN A 19 -4.77 -46.44 -56.04
CA ASN A 19 -4.93 -45.32 -57.00
C ASN A 19 -3.74 -44.34 -57.04
N GLN A 20 -2.74 -44.48 -56.17
CA GLN A 20 -1.59 -43.57 -56.03
C GLN A 20 -0.23 -44.27 -56.18
N THR A 21 -0.19 -45.57 -56.46
CA THR A 21 1.02 -46.40 -56.57
C THR A 21 1.11 -47.10 -57.92
N SER A 22 2.33 -47.26 -58.44
CA SER A 22 2.58 -47.89 -59.75
C SER A 22 2.30 -49.41 -59.75
N GLY A 23 2.23 -50.04 -58.56
CA GLY A 23 1.89 -51.46 -58.44
C GLY A 23 2.95 -52.43 -58.96
N VAL A 24 4.18 -51.94 -59.19
CA VAL A 24 5.34 -52.71 -59.63
C VAL A 24 6.26 -52.87 -58.43
N THR A 25 6.46 -54.11 -57.98
CA THR A 25 7.38 -54.44 -56.89
C THR A 25 8.82 -54.09 -57.28
N GLY A 26 9.47 -53.23 -56.51
CA GLY A 26 10.88 -52.86 -56.70
C GLY A 26 11.12 -51.36 -56.54
N PHE A 27 12.37 -51.02 -56.19
CA PHE A 27 12.80 -49.63 -56.00
C PHE A 27 13.00 -48.92 -57.36
N GLY A 28 11.90 -48.69 -58.07
CA GLY A 28 11.87 -48.08 -59.38
C GLY A 28 12.28 -46.60 -59.38
N THR A 29 12.42 -46.03 -60.58
CA THR A 29 12.76 -44.61 -60.78
C THR A 29 11.76 -43.65 -60.11
N TYR A 30 10.47 -44.00 -60.10
CA TYR A 30 9.42 -43.23 -59.43
C TYR A 30 9.55 -43.24 -57.90
N ALA A 31 9.84 -44.39 -57.30
CA ALA A 31 10.11 -44.49 -55.86
C ALA A 31 11.33 -43.64 -55.45
N LYS A 32 12.40 -43.63 -56.27
CA LYS A 32 13.58 -42.77 -56.06
C LYS A 32 13.25 -41.27 -56.12
N GLN A 33 12.40 -40.85 -57.06
CA GLN A 33 11.97 -39.46 -57.16
C GLN A 33 11.12 -39.04 -55.95
N LYS A 34 10.19 -39.90 -55.50
CA LYS A 34 9.40 -39.62 -54.30
C LYS A 34 10.24 -39.58 -53.03
N GLN A 35 11.23 -40.47 -52.88
CA GLN A 35 12.19 -40.40 -51.78
C GLN A 35 12.94 -39.07 -51.79
N SER A 36 13.46 -38.63 -52.94
CA SER A 36 14.15 -37.35 -53.08
C SER A 36 13.26 -36.15 -52.69
N VAL A 37 11.97 -36.18 -53.03
CA VAL A 37 11.01 -35.15 -52.62
C VAL A 37 10.75 -35.18 -51.10
N ILE A 38 10.69 -36.36 -50.49
CA ILE A 38 10.55 -36.50 -49.04
C ILE A 38 11.80 -35.94 -48.34
N ASP A 39 13.00 -36.28 -48.82
CA ASP A 39 14.27 -35.80 -48.27
C ASP A 39 14.39 -34.28 -48.38
N GLN A 40 13.98 -33.68 -49.51
CA GLN A 40 13.91 -32.23 -49.66
C GLN A 40 12.93 -31.59 -48.67
N LYS A 41 11.77 -32.20 -48.45
CA LYS A 41 10.77 -31.69 -47.50
C LYS A 41 11.24 -31.80 -46.06
N ASP A 42 11.93 -32.88 -45.70
CA ASP A 42 12.53 -33.06 -44.38
C ASP A 42 13.67 -32.04 -44.15
N GLY A 43 14.52 -31.82 -45.15
CA GLY A 43 15.56 -30.79 -45.10
C GLY A 43 14.98 -29.38 -44.92
N ARG A 44 13.94 -29.03 -45.68
CA ARG A 44 13.26 -27.73 -45.54
C ARG A 44 12.55 -27.58 -44.21
N LEU A 45 11.93 -28.64 -43.68
CA LEU A 45 11.30 -28.60 -42.37
C LEU A 45 12.33 -28.39 -41.26
N SER A 46 13.47 -29.07 -41.34
CA SER A 46 14.59 -28.89 -40.40
C SER A 46 15.10 -27.45 -40.43
N GLN A 47 15.31 -26.89 -41.62
CA GLN A 47 15.74 -25.50 -41.78
C GLN A 47 14.74 -24.51 -41.15
N VAL A 48 13.45 -24.65 -41.43
CA VAL A 48 12.41 -23.76 -40.86
C VAL A 48 12.34 -23.87 -39.35
N ARG A 49 12.55 -25.07 -38.77
CA ARG A 49 12.60 -25.24 -37.31
C ARG A 49 13.79 -24.52 -36.69
N THR A 50 14.97 -24.66 -37.30
CA THR A 50 16.18 -23.95 -36.86
C THR A 50 16.01 -22.44 -36.96
N GLU A 51 15.40 -21.93 -38.03
CA GLU A 51 15.09 -20.51 -38.19
C GLU A 51 14.09 -20.02 -37.13
N LEU A 52 13.06 -20.81 -36.82
CA LEU A 52 12.09 -20.48 -35.77
C LEU A 52 12.74 -20.42 -34.38
N GLU A 53 13.58 -21.40 -34.05
CA GLU A 53 14.34 -21.40 -32.79
C GLU A 53 15.26 -20.19 -32.68
N GLN A 54 15.91 -19.78 -33.77
CA GLN A 54 16.74 -18.57 -33.79
C GLN A 54 15.91 -17.30 -33.56
N VAL A 55 14.75 -17.20 -34.20
CA VAL A 55 13.83 -16.07 -34.02
C VAL A 55 13.30 -16.02 -32.59
N ASP A 56 12.87 -17.15 -32.02
CA ASP A 56 12.41 -17.23 -30.63
C ASP A 56 13.50 -16.82 -29.65
N ASN A 57 14.75 -17.25 -29.87
CA ASN A 57 15.88 -16.83 -29.05
C ASN A 57 16.15 -15.32 -29.16
N ILE A 58 16.02 -14.73 -30.35
CA ILE A 58 16.16 -13.28 -30.54
C ILE A 58 15.02 -12.53 -29.85
N ILE A 59 13.78 -13.01 -29.98
CA ILE A 59 12.61 -12.42 -29.32
C ILE A 59 12.76 -12.49 -27.79
N ASN A 60 13.17 -13.63 -27.25
CA ASN A 60 13.37 -13.80 -25.81
C ASN A 60 14.50 -12.90 -25.31
N ARG A 61 15.63 -12.84 -26.01
CA ARG A 61 16.72 -11.93 -25.66
C ARG A 61 16.32 -10.46 -25.74
N ARG A 62 15.48 -10.08 -26.71
CA ARG A 62 14.91 -8.71 -26.78
C ARG A 62 13.97 -8.44 -25.62
N LYS A 63 13.07 -9.38 -25.28
CA LYS A 63 12.17 -9.26 -24.12
C LYS A 63 12.93 -9.10 -22.80
N ASP A 64 14.05 -9.81 -22.64
CA ASP A 64 14.90 -9.72 -21.46
C ASP A 64 15.66 -8.38 -21.43
N MET A 65 16.21 -7.92 -22.57
CA MET A 65 16.89 -6.62 -22.67
C MET A 65 15.93 -5.43 -22.49
N GLU A 66 14.70 -5.54 -22.99
CA GLU A 66 13.66 -4.51 -22.90
C GLU A 66 12.96 -4.51 -21.53
N GLY A 67 13.30 -5.46 -20.63
CA GLY A 67 12.70 -5.53 -19.29
C GLY A 67 11.21 -5.86 -19.31
N LEU A 68 10.68 -6.36 -20.42
CA LEU A 68 9.26 -6.73 -20.57
C LEU A 68 8.87 -7.91 -19.68
N ASN A 69 9.84 -8.77 -19.34
CA ASN A 69 9.68 -9.85 -18.36
C ASN A 69 9.72 -9.34 -16.90
N SER A 70 10.40 -8.22 -16.61
CA SER A 70 10.42 -7.61 -15.28
C SER A 70 9.21 -6.69 -15.03
N THR A 71 8.65 -6.08 -16.08
CA THR A 71 7.44 -5.22 -15.98
C THR A 71 6.11 -5.99 -15.94
N ARG A 72 6.08 -7.25 -16.39
CA ARG A 72 4.84 -8.05 -16.46
C ARG A 72 4.47 -8.84 -15.18
N LEU A 73 5.19 -8.68 -14.08
CA LEU A 73 5.01 -9.50 -12.88
C LEU A 73 4.22 -8.83 -11.75
N PHE A 74 3.27 -7.96 -12.08
CA PHE A 74 2.13 -7.70 -11.20
C PHE A 74 0.86 -7.90 -12.01
N ASN A 75 0.22 -9.06 -11.83
CA ASN A 75 -1.05 -9.40 -12.48
C ASN A 75 -2.09 -8.33 -12.12
N GLU A 76 -2.98 -7.90 -13.03
CA GLU A 76 -3.98 -6.85 -12.74
C GLU A 76 -4.74 -7.09 -11.43
N ALA A 77 -5.05 -8.36 -11.10
CA ALA A 77 -5.69 -8.74 -9.84
C ALA A 77 -4.79 -8.57 -8.59
N GLN A 78 -3.47 -8.72 -8.73
CA GLN A 78 -2.51 -8.42 -7.67
C GLN A 78 -2.29 -6.91 -7.56
N LEU A 79 -2.26 -6.19 -8.68
CA LEU A 79 -2.22 -4.73 -8.71
C LEU A 79 -3.48 -4.12 -8.09
N ASP A 80 -4.66 -4.74 -8.26
CA ASP A 80 -5.91 -4.30 -7.63
C ASP A 80 -5.93 -4.61 -6.14
N SER A 81 -5.42 -5.78 -5.71
CA SER A 81 -5.31 -6.12 -4.29
C SER A 81 -4.24 -5.28 -3.58
N LEU A 82 -3.12 -5.01 -4.27
CA LEU A 82 -2.05 -4.16 -3.77
C LEU A 82 -2.49 -2.70 -3.83
N ALA A 83 -3.20 -2.20 -4.84
CA ALA A 83 -3.69 -0.83 -4.88
C ALA A 83 -4.80 -0.54 -3.85
N ASN A 84 -5.59 -1.55 -3.47
CA ASN A 84 -6.55 -1.42 -2.36
C ASN A 84 -5.90 -1.55 -0.96
N ILE A 85 -4.71 -2.13 -0.85
CA ILE A 85 -4.00 -2.35 0.44
C ILE A 85 -2.76 -1.44 0.61
N ALA A 86 -2.20 -0.91 -0.49
CA ALA A 86 -1.06 -0.02 -0.56
C ALA A 86 -1.54 1.40 -0.28
N GLY A 87 -1.31 1.84 0.96
CA GLY A 87 -1.51 3.24 1.34
C GLY A 87 -0.71 4.22 0.47
N PHE A 88 -0.95 5.51 0.65
CA PHE A 88 -0.22 6.58 -0.07
C PHE A 88 1.31 6.42 0.01
N ALA A 89 1.83 5.92 1.13
CA ALA A 89 3.25 5.65 1.34
C ALA A 89 3.83 4.58 0.40
N ASP A 90 3.09 3.50 0.13
CA ASP A 90 3.56 2.36 -0.65
C ASP A 90 3.51 2.67 -2.15
N ARG A 91 2.53 3.50 -2.57
CA ARG A 91 2.50 4.09 -3.92
C ARG A 91 3.65 5.08 -4.16
N ASN A 92 3.98 5.92 -3.17
CA ASN A 92 5.16 6.79 -3.26
C ASN A 92 6.48 6.00 -3.23
N TYR A 93 6.54 4.89 -2.48
CA TYR A 93 7.69 4.00 -2.47
C TYR A 93 7.91 3.34 -3.83
N ALA A 94 6.85 2.87 -4.49
CA ALA A 94 6.89 2.34 -5.85
C ALA A 94 7.32 3.43 -6.86
N LEU A 95 6.84 4.67 -6.72
CA LEU A 95 7.31 5.80 -7.54
C LEU A 95 8.81 6.02 -7.37
N GLY A 96 9.33 5.96 -6.14
CA GLY A 96 10.75 6.08 -5.85
C GLY A 96 11.61 4.96 -6.46
N GLN A 97 11.05 3.78 -6.71
CA GLN A 97 11.76 2.70 -7.40
C GLN A 97 11.92 2.94 -8.90
N LEU A 98 11.00 3.67 -9.55
CA LEU A 98 11.12 4.07 -10.96
C LEU A 98 12.28 5.04 -11.22
N SER A 99 12.84 5.68 -10.18
CA SER A 99 14.06 6.48 -10.28
C SER A 99 15.32 5.66 -10.58
N PHE A 100 15.27 4.34 -10.44
CA PHE A 100 16.39 3.46 -10.66
C PHE A 100 16.21 2.70 -11.97
N ASN A 101 17.17 2.84 -12.88
CA ASN A 101 17.20 2.02 -14.09
C ASN A 101 17.50 0.55 -13.74
N PRO A 102 17.18 -0.40 -14.64
CA PRO A 102 17.49 -1.83 -14.44
C PRO A 102 18.98 -2.13 -14.21
N ASP A 103 19.86 -1.21 -14.62
CA ASP A 103 21.32 -1.27 -14.46
C ASP A 103 21.80 -0.71 -13.09
N GLY A 104 20.88 -0.33 -12.20
CA GLY A 104 21.20 0.26 -10.89
C GLY A 104 21.69 1.71 -10.95
N SER A 105 21.85 2.28 -12.14
CA SER A 105 22.11 3.71 -12.33
C SER A 105 20.84 4.52 -12.01
N ARG A 106 21.01 5.62 -11.27
CA ARG A 106 19.93 6.56 -11.01
C ARG A 106 19.71 7.40 -12.26
N ASP A 107 18.50 7.37 -12.79
CA ASP A 107 18.08 8.38 -13.75
C ASP A 107 17.80 9.67 -12.98
N VAL A 108 18.70 10.63 -13.13
CA VAL A 108 18.68 11.89 -12.39
C VAL A 108 17.46 12.73 -12.77
N ASP A 109 17.01 12.64 -14.02
CA ASP A 109 15.87 13.38 -14.53
C ASP A 109 14.56 12.80 -13.99
N THR A 110 14.43 11.47 -14.02
CA THR A 110 13.29 10.75 -13.44
C THR A 110 13.23 10.93 -11.92
N TYR A 111 14.37 10.85 -11.23
CA TYR A 111 14.46 11.13 -9.79
C TYR A 111 13.98 12.55 -9.44
N LEU A 112 14.43 13.56 -10.19
CA LEU A 112 14.09 14.94 -9.94
C LEU A 112 12.60 15.19 -10.21
N ALA A 113 12.03 14.58 -11.24
CA ALA A 113 10.59 14.62 -11.53
C ALA A 113 9.76 13.98 -10.40
N ILE A 114 10.13 12.79 -9.93
CA ILE A 114 9.46 12.08 -8.83
C ILE A 114 9.54 12.89 -7.53
N SER A 115 10.71 13.42 -7.21
CA SER A 115 10.94 14.28 -6.04
C SER A 115 10.08 15.54 -6.12
N PHE A 116 10.03 16.20 -7.28
CA PHE A 116 9.23 17.40 -7.50
C PHE A 116 7.72 17.14 -7.30
N ILE A 117 7.19 16.05 -7.86
CA ILE A 117 5.79 15.65 -7.68
C ILE A 117 5.50 15.32 -6.21
N SER A 118 6.42 14.64 -5.53
CA SER A 118 6.29 14.31 -4.10
C SER A 118 6.23 15.56 -3.23
N PHE A 119 7.10 16.55 -3.50
CA PHE A 119 7.06 17.84 -2.80
C PHE A 119 5.78 18.62 -3.06
N LEU A 120 5.25 18.59 -4.28
CA LEU A 120 3.97 19.21 -4.61
C LEU A 120 2.83 18.61 -3.77
N PHE A 121 2.78 17.29 -3.62
CA PHE A 121 1.77 16.62 -2.79
C PHE A 121 1.86 17.01 -1.33
N VAL A 122 3.07 17.05 -0.75
CA VAL A 122 3.28 17.48 0.64
C VAL A 122 2.82 18.92 0.83
N LEU A 123 3.10 19.81 -0.13
CA LEU A 123 2.65 21.20 -0.07
C LEU A 123 1.13 21.33 -0.15
N LEU A 124 0.48 20.54 -1.02
CA LEU A 124 -0.97 20.57 -1.17
C LEU A 124 -1.71 19.98 0.03
N GLU A 125 -1.17 18.93 0.65
CA GLU A 125 -1.76 18.31 1.84
C GLU A 125 -1.67 19.22 3.08
N CYS A 126 -0.59 20.00 3.18
CA CYS A 126 -0.41 20.99 4.25
C CYS A 126 -1.12 22.32 3.97
N LEU A 127 -1.53 22.58 2.72
CA LEU A 127 -2.25 23.79 2.33
C LEU A 127 -3.52 24.06 3.16
N PRO A 128 -4.43 23.09 3.41
CA PRO A 128 -5.60 23.32 4.27
C PRO A 128 -5.22 23.71 5.70
N VAL A 129 -4.09 23.23 6.23
CA VAL A 129 -3.57 23.66 7.54
C VAL A 129 -3.07 25.11 7.47
N PHE A 130 -2.34 25.48 6.42
CA PHE A 130 -1.91 26.87 6.22
C PHE A 130 -3.09 27.83 6.03
N VAL A 131 -4.13 27.43 5.30
CA VAL A 131 -5.37 28.21 5.14
C VAL A 131 -6.09 28.34 6.47
N LYS A 132 -6.13 27.27 7.28
CA LYS A 132 -6.71 27.32 8.63
C LYS A 132 -5.99 28.31 9.55
N LEU A 133 -4.65 28.42 9.41
CA LEU A 133 -3.83 29.33 10.21
C LEU A 133 -3.85 30.78 9.71
N MET A 134 -3.97 31.00 8.40
CA MET A 134 -4.10 32.35 7.82
C MET A 134 -5.53 32.89 7.85
N SER A 135 -6.55 32.03 7.99
CA SER A 135 -7.92 32.48 8.13
C SER A 135 -8.08 33.24 9.44
N ASP A 136 -8.67 34.44 9.35
CA ASP A 136 -9.13 35.16 10.53
C ASP A 136 -10.12 34.31 11.34
N LYS A 137 -10.15 34.56 12.65
CA LYS A 137 -11.05 33.87 13.60
C LYS A 137 -12.49 33.94 13.09
N GLY A 138 -13.07 32.78 12.81
CA GLY A 138 -14.44 32.68 12.33
C GLY A 138 -15.47 32.95 13.43
N PRO A 139 -16.76 33.15 13.08
CA PRO A 139 -17.85 33.27 14.06
C PRO A 139 -17.91 32.06 15.03
N TYR A 140 -17.48 30.89 14.56
CA TYR A 140 -17.37 29.68 15.36
C TYR A 140 -16.27 29.78 16.43
N ASP A 141 -15.13 30.39 16.12
CA ASP A 141 -14.04 30.59 17.07
C ASP A 141 -14.46 31.58 18.18
N VAL A 142 -15.27 32.59 17.83
CA VAL A 142 -15.86 33.53 18.81
C VAL A 142 -16.90 32.84 19.69
N ALA A 143 -17.75 31.98 19.12
CA ALA A 143 -18.71 31.21 19.89
C ALA A 143 -18.02 30.25 20.87
N LEU A 144 -16.96 29.57 20.42
CA LEU A 144 -16.15 28.69 21.27
C LEU A 144 -15.47 29.47 22.40
N GLN A 145 -14.85 30.61 22.07
CA GLN A 145 -14.22 31.48 23.06
C GLN A 145 -15.21 31.98 24.12
N ASN A 146 -16.45 32.29 23.73
CA ASN A 146 -17.50 32.69 24.68
C ASN A 146 -17.94 31.55 25.59
N ILE A 147 -18.08 30.33 25.06
CA ILE A 147 -18.40 29.14 25.86
C ILE A 147 -17.28 28.87 26.87
N GLU A 148 -16.02 28.92 26.44
CA GLU A 148 -14.85 28.75 27.30
C GLU A 148 -14.81 29.84 28.39
N ALA A 149 -15.06 31.10 28.05
CA ALA A 149 -15.08 32.20 29.00
C ALA A 149 -16.18 32.02 30.07
N VAL A 150 -17.38 31.59 29.66
CA VAL A 150 -18.48 31.31 30.59
C VAL A 150 -18.14 30.12 31.51
N ALA A 151 -17.54 29.06 30.97
CA ALA A 151 -17.13 27.90 31.75
C ALA A 151 -16.07 28.25 32.80
N ILE A 152 -15.06 29.03 32.42
CA ILE A 152 -14.02 29.51 33.34
C ILE A 152 -14.62 30.39 34.44
N HIS A 153 -15.49 31.32 34.07
CA HIS A 153 -16.14 32.22 35.03
C HIS A 153 -17.05 31.46 36.02
N ASN A 154 -17.82 30.48 35.54
CA ASN A 154 -18.66 29.66 36.41
C ASN A 154 -17.83 28.78 37.35
N SER A 155 -16.77 28.16 36.84
CA SER A 155 -15.83 27.37 37.65
C SER A 155 -15.15 28.22 38.73
N GLY A 156 -14.76 29.45 38.40
CA GLY A 156 -14.20 30.40 39.37
C GLY A 156 -15.20 30.76 40.46
N LYS A 157 -16.43 31.11 40.09
CA LYS A 157 -17.49 31.44 41.06
C LYS A 157 -17.87 30.26 41.96
N GLU A 158 -17.92 29.06 41.42
CA GLU A 158 -18.26 27.86 42.19
C GLU A 158 -17.17 27.56 43.22
N LYS A 159 -15.90 27.67 42.83
CA LYS A 159 -14.76 27.56 43.75
C LYS A 159 -14.78 28.63 44.84
N ASP A 160 -15.02 29.89 44.48
CA ASP A 160 -15.08 30.98 45.46
C ASP A 160 -16.24 30.79 46.45
N HIS A 161 -17.39 30.34 45.96
CA HIS A 161 -18.53 30.02 46.80
C HIS A 161 -18.23 28.87 47.77
N GLU A 162 -17.59 27.80 47.30
CA GLU A 162 -17.20 26.66 48.12
C GLU A 162 -16.22 27.05 49.24
N ILE A 163 -15.24 27.93 48.92
CA ILE A 163 -14.30 28.47 49.91
C ILE A 163 -15.05 29.27 50.98
N ILE A 164 -15.93 30.19 50.58
CA ILE A 164 -16.71 31.02 51.51
C ILE A 164 -17.59 30.16 52.43
N VAL A 165 -18.27 29.16 51.88
CA VAL A 165 -19.10 28.24 52.67
C VAL A 165 -18.25 27.47 53.67
N THR A 166 -17.11 26.94 53.22
CA THR A 166 -16.19 26.18 54.08
C THR A 166 -15.66 27.05 55.23
N ASP A 167 -15.23 28.27 54.92
CA ASP A 167 -14.69 29.22 55.91
C ASP A 167 -15.74 29.58 56.98
N HIS A 168 -16.96 29.93 56.55
CA HIS A 168 -18.06 30.19 57.48
C HIS A 168 -18.41 28.97 58.35
N THR A 169 -18.41 27.75 57.77
CA THR A 169 -18.66 26.55 58.58
C THR A 169 -17.56 26.33 59.61
N LEU A 170 -16.29 26.54 59.25
CA LEU A 170 -15.16 26.44 60.17
C LEU A 170 -15.25 27.48 61.29
N ASP A 171 -15.59 28.72 60.97
CA ASP A 171 -15.80 29.77 61.96
C ASP A 171 -16.91 29.41 62.95
N THR A 172 -18.06 28.94 62.46
CA THR A 172 -19.17 28.53 63.35
C THR A 172 -18.79 27.34 64.25
N LEU A 173 -18.00 26.38 63.74
CA LEU A 173 -17.50 25.26 64.52
C LEU A 173 -16.52 25.72 65.60
N ASN A 174 -15.58 26.60 65.23
CA ASN A 174 -14.61 27.18 66.14
C ASN A 174 -15.31 27.96 67.27
N GLU A 175 -16.31 28.77 66.94
CA GLU A 175 -17.09 29.53 67.92
C GLU A 175 -17.83 28.59 68.89
N ALA A 176 -18.44 27.52 68.38
CA ALA A 176 -19.11 26.51 69.20
C ALA A 176 -18.13 25.77 70.13
N GLU A 177 -16.93 25.42 69.66
CA GLU A 177 -15.90 24.79 70.49
C GLU A 177 -15.36 25.73 71.58
N ILE A 178 -15.08 26.99 71.23
CA ILE A 178 -14.64 28.01 72.18
C ILE A 178 -15.72 28.20 73.26
N GLY A 179 -17.00 28.28 72.87
CA GLY A 179 -18.12 28.36 73.80
C GLY A 179 -18.15 27.17 74.78
N LYS A 180 -18.01 25.94 74.28
CA LYS A 180 -17.93 24.73 75.13
C LYS A 180 -16.76 24.77 76.10
N LYS A 181 -15.55 25.13 75.62
CA LYS A 181 -14.35 25.22 76.47
C LYS A 181 -14.48 26.30 77.54
N LYS A 182 -15.04 27.46 77.19
CA LYS A 182 -15.27 28.56 78.14
C LYS A 182 -16.19 28.12 79.28
N VAL A 183 -17.32 27.47 78.97
CA VAL A 183 -18.25 26.94 79.98
C VAL A 183 -17.57 25.89 80.88
N LEU A 184 -16.74 25.01 80.31
CA LEU A 184 -16.01 24.01 81.09
C LEU A 184 -14.99 24.66 82.05
N ILE A 185 -14.26 25.68 81.59
CA ILE A 185 -13.32 26.43 82.42
C ILE A 185 -14.06 27.18 83.53
N GLU A 186 -15.16 27.88 83.22
CA GLU A 186 -15.98 28.58 84.22
C GLU A 186 -16.51 27.62 85.29
N ARG A 187 -16.99 26.43 84.90
CA ARG A 187 -17.42 25.39 85.85
C ARG A 187 -16.28 24.88 86.72
N LYS A 188 -15.08 24.73 86.16
CA LYS A 188 -13.89 24.29 86.92
C LYS A 188 -13.47 25.38 87.92
N VAL A 189 -13.33 26.62 87.47
CA VAL A 189 -12.99 27.77 88.33
C VAL A 189 -14.00 27.93 89.47
N ARG A 190 -15.30 27.82 89.18
CA ARG A 190 -16.33 27.89 90.22
C ARG A 190 -16.21 26.77 91.26
N ARG A 191 -15.94 25.54 90.81
CA ARG A 191 -15.69 24.40 91.72
C ARG A 191 -14.46 24.64 92.59
N ASP A 192 -13.37 25.12 91.99
CA ASP A 192 -12.12 25.41 92.70
C ASP A 192 -12.27 26.59 93.69
N LEU A 193 -13.25 27.48 93.50
CA LEU A 193 -13.59 28.56 94.44
C LEU A 193 -14.51 28.10 95.59
N ASP A 194 -15.34 27.08 95.37
CA ASP A 194 -16.28 26.54 96.36
C ASP A 194 -15.62 25.49 97.30
N GLU A 195 -14.44 24.98 96.97
CA GLU A 195 -13.56 24.20 97.87
C GLU A 195 -12.36 25.04 98.34
N PRO A 196 -12.49 25.84 99.42
CA PRO A 196 -11.32 26.42 100.07
C PRO A 196 -10.55 25.30 100.79
N SER A 197 -9.28 25.16 100.43
CA SER A 197 -8.28 24.36 101.13
C SER A 197 -8.26 24.60 102.65
#